data_AF-A0A367QEB9-F1
#
_entry.id   AF-A0A367QEB9-F1
#
_cell.length_a   1.000
_cell.length_b   1.000
_cell.length_c   1.000
_cell.angle_alpha   90.00
_cell.angle_beta   90.00
_cell.angle_gamma   90.00
#
_symmetry.space_group_name_H-M   'P 1'
#
loop_
_entity.id
_entity.type
_entity.pdbx_description
1 polymer ?
#
loop_
_entity_poly.entity_id
_entity_poly.type
_entity_poly.pdbx_seq_one_letter_code
_entity_poly.pdbx_strand_id
1 'polypeptide(L)' 'MSPTDPTASLLLVYDWDDGLKLKQVRRRKAACLAEISKKVRDLFDKTQSLPGVQDITEAEIAAEIEAYRSGE' A
#
# COMPACT_ATOMS: atom_id res chain seq x y z
N MET A 1 50.32 22.83 -11.03
CA MET A 1 49.45 21.96 -10.19
C MET A 1 48.98 20.83 -11.08
N SER A 2 49.40 19.59 -10.80
CA SER A 2 49.18 18.44 -11.70
C SER A 2 47.76 17.90 -11.57
N PRO A 3 47.11 17.52 -12.68
CA PRO A 3 45.75 17.00 -12.70
C PRO A 3 45.75 15.49 -12.49
N THR A 4 46.08 15.02 -11.28
CA THR A 4 45.97 13.59 -10.94
C THR A 4 45.63 13.42 -9.46
N ASP A 5 44.42 13.85 -9.08
CA ASP A 5 43.76 13.34 -7.87
C ASP A 5 42.73 12.28 -8.31
N PRO A 6 42.99 10.98 -8.11
CA PRO A 6 42.06 9.91 -8.50
C PRO A 6 40.78 9.88 -7.66
N THR A 7 40.72 10.66 -6.56
CA THR A 7 39.57 10.70 -5.65
C THR A 7 38.40 11.51 -6.23
N ALA A 8 38.69 12.46 -7.13
CA ALA A 8 37.67 13.34 -7.71
C ALA A 8 36.69 12.62 -8.67
N SER A 9 37.05 11.43 -9.19
CA SER A 9 36.21 10.66 -10.11
C SER A 9 35.22 9.71 -9.43
N LEU A 10 35.37 9.45 -8.13
CA LEU A 10 34.47 8.54 -7.39
C LEU A 10 33.12 9.18 -7.00
N LEU A 11 33.00 10.50 -7.09
CA LEU A 11 31.78 11.24 -6.75
C LEU A 11 30.86 11.56 -7.94
N LEU A 12 31.29 11.26 -9.17
CA LEU A 12 30.48 11.53 -10.38
C LEU A 12 29.75 10.31 -10.93
N VAL A 13 29.90 9.13 -10.30
CA VAL A 13 29.23 7.87 -10.70
C VAL A 13 28.16 7.45 -9.68
N TYR A 14 27.75 8.34 -8.77
CA TYR A 14 26.42 8.21 -8.17
C TYR A 14 25.42 8.81 -9.16
N ASP A 15 25.02 7.96 -10.10
CA ASP A 15 24.12 8.22 -11.20
C ASP A 15 22.84 8.94 -10.72
N TRP A 16 22.62 10.14 -11.25
CA TRP A 16 21.36 10.88 -11.21
C TRP A 16 20.13 10.01 -11.58
N ASP A 17 20.37 8.93 -12.32
CA ASP A 17 19.41 7.95 -12.80
C ASP A 17 18.75 7.10 -11.69
N ASP A 18 19.42 6.85 -10.56
CA ASP A 18 18.85 6.08 -9.44
C ASP A 18 17.75 6.84 -8.70
N GLY A 19 17.89 8.17 -8.60
CA GLY A 19 16.87 9.05 -8.03
C GLY A 19 15.58 9.08 -8.85
N LEU A 20 15.68 8.96 -10.18
CA LEU A 20 14.53 8.89 -11.10
C LEU A 20 13.82 7.53 -11.00
N LYS A 21 14.58 6.43 -10.96
CA LYS A 21 14.05 5.07 -10.78
C LYS A 21 13.26 4.93 -9.48
N LEU A 22 13.78 5.45 -8.36
CA LEU A 22 13.09 5.43 -7.07
C LEU A 22 11.79 6.24 -7.07
N LYS A 23 11.77 7.42 -7.69
CA LYS A 23 10.55 8.23 -7.84
C LYS A 23 9.49 7.51 -8.65
N GLN A 24 9.88 6.80 -9.71
CA GLN A 24 8.96 6.03 -10.54
C GLN A 24 8.39 4.82 -9.79
N VAL A 25 9.21 4.08 -9.04
CA VAL A 25 8.74 2.96 -8.20
C VAL A 25 7.76 3.44 -7.13
N ARG A 26 8.07 4.55 -6.44
CA ARG A 26 7.15 5.14 -5.44
C ARG A 26 5.82 5.57 -6.06
N ARG A 27 5.85 6.20 -7.24
CA ARG A 27 4.63 6.59 -7.98
C ARG A 27 3.79 5.37 -8.37
N ARG A 28 4.41 4.32 -8.89
CA ARG A 28 3.70 3.08 -9.25
C ARG A 28 3.08 2.40 -8.02
N LYS A 29 3.81 2.36 -6.90
CA LYS A 29 3.29 1.86 -5.63
C LYS A 29 2.09 2.69 -5.15
N ALA A 30 2.20 4.02 -5.18
CA ALA A 30 1.12 4.92 -4.78
C ALA A 30 -0.13 4.75 -5.68
N ALA A 31 0.04 4.65 -6.99
CA ALA A 31 -1.05 4.41 -7.94
C ALA A 31 -1.73 3.05 -7.69
N CYS A 32 -0.94 2.00 -7.45
CA CYS A 32 -1.47 0.68 -7.10
C CYS A 32 -2.29 0.72 -5.80
N LEU A 33 -1.77 1.36 -4.76
CA LEU A 33 -2.49 1.52 -3.49
C LEU A 33 -3.78 2.33 -3.66
N ALA A 34 -3.78 3.36 -4.52
CA ALA A 34 -4.98 4.13 -4.83
C ALA A 34 -6.06 3.26 -5.49
N GLU A 35 -5.70 2.43 -6.47
CA GLU A 35 -6.63 1.51 -7.13
C GLU A 35 -7.18 0.46 -6.18
N ILE A 36 -6.34 -0.13 -5.32
CA ILE A 36 -6.79 -1.09 -4.31
C ILE A 36 -7.72 -0.39 -3.31
N SER A 37 -7.35 0.79 -2.83
CA SER A 37 -8.18 1.57 -1.88
C SER A 37 -9.55 1.89 -2.46
N LYS A 38 -9.61 2.27 -3.74
CA LYS A 38 -10.87 2.52 -4.45
C LYS A 38 -11.72 1.26 -4.50
N LYS A 39 -11.16 0.12 -4.92
CA LYS A 39 -11.90 -1.15 -4.99
C LYS A 39 -12.43 -1.60 -3.63
N VAL A 40 -11.63 -1.45 -2.57
CA VAL A 40 -12.04 -1.78 -1.20
C VAL A 40 -13.19 -0.88 -0.75
N ARG A 41 -13.12 0.43 -1.04
CA ARG A 41 -14.20 1.37 -0.73
C ARG A 41 -15.48 1.04 -1.49
N ASP A 42 -15.37 0.84 -2.80
CA ASP A 42 -16.52 0.49 -3.66
C ASP A 42 -17.18 -0.81 -3.19
N LEU A 43 -16.40 -1.80 -2.73
CA LEU A 43 -16.93 -3.04 -2.19
C LEU A 43 -17.61 -2.81 -0.84
N PHE A 44 -17.00 -2.03 0.05
CA PHE A 44 -17.60 -1.67 1.32
C PHE A 44 -18.95 -0.97 1.14
N ASP A 45 -18.99 0.07 0.30
CA ASP A 45 -20.21 0.84 0.02
C ASP A 45 -21.33 -0.07 -0.54
N LYS A 46 -20.98 -0.99 -1.45
CA LYS A 46 -21.93 -2.00 -1.97
C LYS A 46 -22.43 -2.93 -0.86
N THR A 47 -21.55 -3.44 -0.01
CA THR A 47 -21.95 -4.30 1.11
C THR A 47 -22.88 -3.55 2.07
N GLN A 48 -22.57 -2.30 2.41
CA GLN A 48 -23.40 -1.49 3.31
C GLN A 48 -24.79 -1.16 2.72
N SER A 49 -24.93 -1.20 1.40
CA SER A 49 -26.23 -1.02 0.72
C SER A 49 -27.14 -2.24 0.77
N LEU A 50 -26.63 -3.41 1.19
CA LEU A 50 -27.44 -4.63 1.30
C LEU A 50 -28.40 -4.53 2.50
N PRO A 51 -29.68 -4.90 2.34
CA PRO A 51 -30.62 -4.97 3.45
C PRO A 51 -30.11 -5.89 4.56
N GLY A 52 -30.37 -5.53 5.82
CA GLY A 52 -29.95 -6.33 6.98
C GLY A 52 -28.51 -6.08 7.44
N VAL A 53 -27.63 -5.49 6.62
CA VAL A 53 -26.22 -5.28 7.00
C VAL A 53 -26.08 -4.24 8.12
N GLN A 54 -26.93 -3.21 8.13
CA GLN A 54 -26.96 -2.20 9.20
C GLN A 54 -27.60 -2.73 10.50
N ASP A 55 -28.31 -3.85 10.43
CA ASP A 55 -29.02 -4.43 11.57
C ASP A 55 -28.10 -5.38 12.37
N ILE A 56 -26.94 -5.75 11.80
CA ILE A 56 -25.94 -6.61 12.46
C ILE A 56 -25.36 -5.89 13.68
N THR A 57 -25.48 -6.53 14.83
CA THR A 57 -25.01 -6.01 16.11
C THR A 57 -23.58 -6.45 16.41
N GLU A 58 -22.89 -5.69 17.29
CA GLU A 58 -21.56 -6.06 17.77
C GLU A 58 -21.54 -7.42 18.48
N ALA A 59 -22.62 -7.76 19.20
CA ALA A 59 -22.74 -9.04 19.89
C ALA A 59 -22.79 -10.23 18.91
N GLU A 60 -23.51 -10.09 17.79
CA GLU A 60 -23.58 -11.09 16.73
C GLU A 60 -22.22 -11.25 16.03
N ILE A 61 -21.51 -10.15 15.78
CA ILE A 61 -20.16 -10.19 15.21
C ILE A 61 -19.19 -10.89 16.17
N ALA A 62 -19.25 -10.57 17.46
CA ALA A 62 -18.38 -11.18 18.47
C ALA A 62 -18.64 -12.69 18.60
N ALA A 63 -19.91 -13.11 18.58
CA ALA A 63 -20.29 -14.52 18.60
C ALA A 63 -19.74 -15.27 17.37
N GLU A 64 -19.88 -14.70 16.17
CA GLU A 64 -19.37 -15.32 14.93
C GLU A 64 -17.84 -15.44 14.92
N ILE A 65 -17.13 -14.41 15.39
CA ILE A 65 -15.66 -14.45 15.53
C ILE A 65 -15.24 -15.56 16.50
N GLU A 66 -15.97 -15.71 17.61
CA GLU A 66 -15.67 -16.73 18.60
C GLU A 66 -15.94 -18.14 18.07
N ALA A 67 -17.05 -18.35 17.36
CA ALA A 67 -17.35 -19.61 16.67
C ALA A 67 -16.24 -19.98 15.67
N TYR A 68 -15.79 -19.02 14.86
CA TYR A 68 -14.67 -19.24 13.92
C TYR A 68 -13.36 -19.61 14.65
N ARG A 69 -13.11 -19.06 15.84
CA ARG A 69 -11.91 -19.36 16.65
C ARG A 69 -12.00 -20.72 17.33
N SER A 70 -13.17 -21.13 17.78
CA SER A 70 -13.41 -22.44 18.41
C SER A 70 -13.48 -23.57 17.37
N GLY A 71 -13.58 -23.23 16.08
CA GLY A 71 -13.66 -24.18 14.98
C GLY A 71 -15.06 -24.78 14.80
N GLU A 72 -16.08 -24.05 15.26
CA GLU A 72 -17.50 -24.32 15.01
C GLU A 72 -17.93 -23.85 13.61
#